data_AF-A0A957JYP3-F1
#
_entry.id   AF-A0A957JYP3-F1
#
_cell.length_a   1.000
_cell.length_b   1.000
_cell.length_c   1.000
_cell.angle_alpha   90.00
_cell.angle_beta   90.00
_cell.angle_gamma   90.00
#
_symmetry.space_group_name_H-M   'P 1'
#
loop_
_entity.id
_entity.type
_entity.pdbx_description
1 polymer ?
#
loop_
_entity_poly.entity_id
_entity_poly.type
_entity_poly.pdbx_seq_one_letter_code
_entity_poly.pdbx_strand_id
1 'polypeptide(L)'
;MPGVSPLYQFTGNEYRTPAEKPRLLGDRLALGTRAYFVSQIAKIFWRGGRDVRDGHYNADVFTRVAQEIMSLVEGCGGRFHIQGFEQYRELSEPLIFASNHMSALENFVMPGLILPFKDTTFVVKAS
;
A
#
# COMPACT_ATOMS: atom_id res chain seq x y z
N MET A 1 10.42 15.33 -6.85
CA MET A 1 11.04 14.48 -7.90
C MET A 1 10.00 14.23 -8.98
N PRO A 2 10.35 14.24 -10.28
CA PRO A 2 9.37 14.18 -11.36
C PRO A 2 8.76 12.77 -11.50
N GLY A 3 7.44 12.70 -11.64
CA GLY A 3 6.76 11.78 -12.57
C GLY A 3 6.87 10.28 -12.34
N VAL A 4 6.84 9.76 -11.11
CA VAL A 4 6.55 8.33 -10.92
C VAL A 4 5.04 8.14 -10.98
N SER A 5 4.54 7.68 -12.12
CA SER A 5 3.14 7.30 -12.27
C SER A 5 2.75 6.31 -11.17
N PRO A 6 1.59 6.48 -10.51
CA PRO A 6 1.16 5.55 -9.47
C PRO A 6 1.00 4.15 -10.07
N LEU A 7 1.46 3.13 -9.34
CA LEU A 7 1.34 1.72 -9.74
C LEU A 7 -0.14 1.29 -9.80
N TYR A 8 -0.99 1.93 -8.99
CA TYR A 8 -2.43 1.72 -8.96
C TYR A 8 -3.15 3.05 -9.16
N GLN A 9 -4.10 3.06 -10.08
CA GLN A 9 -5.07 4.14 -10.23
C GLN A 9 -6.44 3.60 -9.85
N PHE A 10 -6.93 4.00 -8.69
CA PHE A 10 -8.25 3.63 -8.20
C PHE A 10 -9.32 4.53 -8.83
N THR A 11 -9.51 4.43 -10.15
CA THR A 11 -10.47 5.27 -10.88
C THR A 11 -11.92 4.82 -10.66
N GLY A 12 -12.15 3.52 -10.49
CA GLY A 12 -13.46 2.94 -10.19
C GLY A 12 -13.82 2.87 -8.71
N ASN A 13 -14.95 2.22 -8.45
CA ASN A 13 -15.53 1.94 -7.12
C ASN A 13 -15.02 0.64 -6.49
N GLU A 14 -14.35 -0.19 -7.30
CA GLU A 14 -13.76 -1.46 -6.90
C GLU A 14 -12.36 -1.58 -7.49
N TYR A 15 -11.47 -2.22 -6.74
CA TYR A 15 -10.23 -2.77 -7.22
C TYR A 15 -10.19 -4.27 -6.95
N ARG A 16 -9.88 -5.05 -7.98
CA ARG A 16 -9.71 -6.50 -7.89
C ARG A 16 -8.41 -6.90 -8.56
N THR A 17 -7.61 -7.71 -7.87
CA THR A 17 -6.41 -8.29 -8.50
C THR A 17 -6.81 -9.09 -9.73
N PRO A 18 -6.16 -8.87 -10.90
CA PRO A 18 -6.42 -9.66 -12.09
C PRO A 18 -6.23 -11.16 -11.82
N ALA A 19 -7.17 -12.00 -12.28
CA ALA A 19 -7.14 -13.44 -12.05
C ALA A 19 -5.82 -14.09 -12.53
N GLU A 20 -5.34 -13.62 -13.68
CA GLU A 20 -4.12 -14.10 -14.34
C GLU A 20 -2.82 -13.49 -13.78
N LYS A 21 -2.86 -12.70 -12.70
CA LYS A 21 -1.65 -12.03 -12.19
C LYS A 21 -0.61 -13.06 -11.73
N PRO A 22 0.55 -13.21 -12.42
CA PRO A 22 1.50 -14.25 -12.09
C PRO A 22 2.25 -13.91 -10.80
N ARG A 23 2.73 -14.95 -10.10
CA ARG A 23 3.71 -14.77 -9.03
C ARG A 23 5.04 -14.27 -9.60
N LEU A 24 5.71 -13.39 -8.87
CA LEU A 24 7.01 -12.83 -9.21
C LEU A 24 8.03 -13.96 -9.37
N LEU A 25 8.92 -13.83 -10.35
CA LEU A 25 9.96 -14.83 -10.58
C LEU A 25 10.83 -15.06 -9.33
N GLY A 26 11.18 -14.00 -8.61
CA GLY A 26 11.95 -14.11 -7.37
C GLY A 26 11.25 -14.91 -6.27
N ASP A 27 9.91 -14.79 -6.18
CA ASP A 27 9.10 -15.57 -5.24
C ASP A 27 9.01 -17.06 -5.67
N ARG A 28 8.92 -17.32 -6.98
CA ARG A 28 8.98 -18.70 -7.52
C ARG A 28 10.35 -19.34 -7.31
N LEU A 29 11.43 -18.58 -7.52
CA LEU A 29 12.81 -19.02 -7.29
C LEU A 29 13.12 -19.25 -5.81
N ALA A 30 12.46 -18.52 -4.91
CA ALA A 30 12.53 -18.75 -3.48
C ALA A 30 11.76 -20.02 -3.02
N LEU A 31 11.27 -20.83 -3.97
CA LEU A 31 10.59 -22.11 -3.75
C LEU A 31 9.42 -22.01 -2.75
N GLY A 32 8.71 -20.87 -2.74
CA GLY A 32 7.59 -20.63 -1.84
C GLY A 32 7.98 -20.29 -0.39
N THR A 33 9.26 -20.05 -0.10
CA THR A 33 9.68 -19.53 1.19
C THR A 33 9.34 -18.05 1.35
N ARG A 34 9.14 -17.60 2.59
CA ARG A 34 8.85 -16.19 2.90
C ARG A 34 10.04 -15.25 2.68
N ALA A 35 11.23 -15.79 2.38
CA ALA A 35 12.47 -15.02 2.30
C ALA A 35 12.40 -13.91 1.25
N TYR A 36 11.83 -14.20 0.07
CA TYR A 36 11.65 -13.20 -0.97
C TYR A 36 10.72 -12.06 -0.51
N PHE A 37 9.54 -12.40 0.02
CA PHE A 37 8.60 -11.40 0.53
C PHE A 37 9.23 -10.52 1.63
N VAL A 38 9.86 -11.12 2.64
CA VAL A 38 10.44 -10.39 3.77
C VAL A 38 11.61 -9.50 3.33
N SER A 39 12.50 -10.00 2.47
CA SER A 39 13.62 -9.19 1.96
C SER A 39 13.14 -7.97 1.15
N GLN A 40 12.08 -8.14 0.35
CA GLN A 40 11.50 -7.05 -0.42
C GLN A 40 10.79 -6.02 0.47
N ILE A 41 10.05 -6.46 1.50
CA ILE A 41 9.49 -5.55 2.52
C ILE A 41 10.60 -4.77 3.24
N ALA A 42 11.66 -5.46 3.68
CA ALA A 42 12.78 -4.82 4.36
C ALA A 42 13.45 -3.76 3.46
N LYS A 43 13.60 -4.04 2.16
CA LYS A 43 14.10 -3.08 1.16
C LYS A 43 13.19 -1.85 1.04
N ILE A 44 11.87 -2.05 1.01
CA ILE A 44 10.88 -0.95 0.95
C ILE A 44 11.03 -0.07 2.19
N PHE A 45 11.07 -0.64 3.39
CA PHE A 45 11.23 0.12 4.64
C PHE A 45 12.57 0.82 4.76
N TRP A 46 13.65 0.17 4.34
CA TRP A 46 14.96 0.80 4.35
C TRP A 46 15.03 2.03 3.43
N ARG A 47 14.41 1.95 2.24
CA ARG A 47 14.26 3.12 1.37
C ARG A 47 13.36 4.19 1.99
N GLY A 48 12.24 3.81 2.59
CA GLY A 48 11.38 4.74 3.32
C GLY A 48 12.12 5.48 4.44
N GLY A 49 12.96 4.79 5.20
CA GLY A 49 13.79 5.39 6.25
C GLY A 49 14.83 6.38 5.69
N ARG A 50 15.36 6.14 4.49
CA ARG A 50 16.20 7.13 3.79
C ARG A 50 15.38 8.34 3.37
N ASP A 51 14.22 8.15 2.76
CA ASP A 51 13.32 9.24 2.35
C ASP A 51 12.92 10.13 3.56
N VAL A 52 12.70 9.54 4.74
CA VAL A 52 12.43 10.28 6.00
C VAL A 52 13.65 11.08 6.44
N ARG A 53 14.83 10.44 6.54
CA ARG A 53 16.05 11.11 6.98
C ARG A 53 16.44 12.28 6.09
N ASP A 54 16.19 12.13 4.79
CA ASP A 54 16.53 13.13 3.79
C ASP A 54 15.42 14.22 3.68
N GLY A 55 14.37 14.16 4.51
CA GLY A 55 13.30 15.16 4.57
C GLY A 55 12.32 15.12 3.41
N HIS A 56 12.30 14.03 2.63
CA HIS A 56 11.50 13.88 1.41
C HIS A 56 10.24 13.03 1.61
N TYR A 57 9.93 12.60 2.84
CA TYR A 57 8.79 11.75 3.10
C TYR A 57 7.49 12.56 3.19
N ASN A 58 6.64 12.43 2.17
CA ASN A 58 5.36 13.12 2.05
C ASN A 58 4.22 12.13 1.69
N ALA A 59 3.00 12.64 1.49
CA ALA A 59 1.82 11.83 1.14
C ALA A 59 2.01 11.03 -0.17
N ASP A 60 2.67 11.60 -1.17
CA ASP A 60 2.96 10.90 -2.44
C ASP A 60 3.91 9.72 -2.23
N VAL A 61 4.97 9.93 -1.42
CA VAL A 61 5.93 8.88 -1.06
C VAL A 61 5.24 7.77 -0.27
N PHE A 62 4.37 8.13 0.68
CA PHE A 62 3.59 7.15 1.44
C PHE A 62 2.68 6.34 0.50
N THR A 63 1.94 7.01 -0.38
CA THR A 63 1.05 6.38 -1.36
C THR A 63 1.81 5.40 -2.24
N ARG A 64 2.99 5.80 -2.74
CA ARG A 64 3.88 4.92 -3.51
C ARG A 64 4.30 3.70 -2.69
N VAL A 65 4.73 3.88 -1.44
CA VAL A 65 5.14 2.76 -0.56
C VAL A 65 3.98 1.79 -0.33
N ALA A 66 2.77 2.29 -0.06
CA ALA A 66 1.60 1.45 0.11
C ALA A 66 1.29 0.63 -1.15
N GLN A 67 1.36 1.27 -2.32
CA GLN A 67 1.17 0.63 -3.62
C GLN A 67 2.26 -0.43 -3.92
N GLU A 68 3.52 -0.17 -3.58
CA GLU A 68 4.59 -1.16 -3.72
C GLU A 68 4.37 -2.38 -2.84
N ILE A 69 3.89 -2.17 -1.60
CA ILE A 69 3.51 -3.26 -0.70
C ILE A 69 2.34 -4.07 -1.29
N MET A 70 1.29 -3.41 -1.81
CA MET A 70 0.19 -4.09 -2.50
C MET A 70 0.70 -4.92 -3.69
N SER A 71 1.55 -4.34 -4.53
CA SER A 71 2.12 -5.04 -5.68
C SER A 71 2.99 -6.22 -5.28
N LEU A 72 3.74 -6.12 -4.19
CA LEU A 72 4.54 -7.22 -3.66
C LEU A 72 3.65 -8.33 -3.13
N VAL A 73 2.60 -8.00 -2.37
CA VAL A 73 1.61 -8.99 -1.88
C VAL A 73 0.98 -9.74 -3.05
N GLU A 74 0.53 -9.03 -4.08
CA GLU A 74 -0.05 -9.66 -5.28
C GLU A 74 0.96 -10.51 -6.04
N GLY A 75 2.21 -10.02 -6.12
CA GLY A 75 3.34 -10.72 -6.71
C GLY A 75 3.76 -11.97 -5.95
N CYS A 76 3.48 -12.07 -4.65
CA CYS A 76 3.73 -13.27 -3.86
C CYS A 76 2.50 -14.19 -3.75
N GLY A 77 1.44 -13.92 -4.52
CA GLY A 77 0.25 -14.76 -4.61
C GLY A 77 -0.95 -14.27 -3.79
N GLY A 78 -0.81 -13.18 -3.03
CA GLY A 78 -1.94 -12.50 -2.42
C GLY A 78 -2.91 -11.96 -3.48
N ARG A 79 -4.16 -11.75 -3.09
CA ARG A 79 -5.20 -11.18 -3.95
C ARG A 79 -6.00 -10.17 -3.13
N PHE A 80 -6.18 -9.00 -3.69
CA PHE A 80 -7.01 -7.93 -3.16
C PHE A 80 -8.36 -7.93 -3.88
N HIS A 81 -9.40 -7.71 -3.09
CA HIS A 81 -10.72 -7.31 -3.54
C HIS A 81 -11.14 -6.17 -2.61
N ILE A 82 -11.16 -4.96 -3.14
CA ILE A 82 -11.38 -3.73 -2.40
C ILE A 82 -12.58 -3.05 -3.03
N GLN A 83 -13.59 -2.73 -2.25
CA GLN A 83 -14.81 -2.07 -2.70
C GLN A 83 -15.09 -0.87 -1.81
N GLY A 84 -15.88 0.03 -2.34
CA GLY A 84 -16.48 1.11 -1.58
C GLY A 84 -15.65 2.39 -1.55
N PHE A 85 -15.00 2.70 -2.68
CA PHE A 85 -14.29 3.96 -2.83
C PHE A 85 -15.27 5.16 -2.95
N GLU A 86 -16.48 4.96 -3.48
CA GLU A 86 -17.47 6.02 -3.67
C GLU A 86 -18.01 6.60 -2.37
N GLN A 87 -18.08 5.78 -1.31
CA GLN A 87 -18.72 6.08 -0.03
C GLN A 87 -18.06 7.26 0.66
N TYR A 88 -16.78 7.51 0.38
CA TYR A 88 -16.02 8.59 0.99
C TYR A 88 -15.35 9.52 -0.01
N ARG A 89 -15.26 9.17 -1.30
CA ARG A 89 -14.66 10.03 -2.33
C ARG A 89 -15.41 11.35 -2.49
N GLU A 90 -16.74 11.33 -2.39
CA GLU A 90 -17.60 12.50 -2.63
C GLU A 90 -17.90 13.30 -1.35
N LEU A 91 -17.64 12.73 -0.18
CA LEU A 91 -17.84 13.41 1.09
C LEU A 91 -16.80 14.51 1.26
N SER A 92 -17.19 15.68 1.74
CA SER A 92 -16.27 16.81 1.96
C SER A 92 -15.87 16.95 3.42
N GLU A 93 -16.65 16.37 4.31
CA GLU A 93 -16.45 16.38 5.75
C GLU A 93 -15.24 15.53 6.20
N PRO A 94 -14.70 15.81 7.40
CA PRO A 94 -13.73 14.94 8.06
C PRO A 94 -14.32 13.57 8.38
N LEU A 95 -13.54 12.51 8.16
CA LEU A 95 -13.97 11.12 8.35
C LEU A 95 -13.05 10.38 9.32
N ILE A 96 -13.63 9.47 10.11
CA ILE A 96 -12.88 8.53 10.95
C ILE A 96 -12.95 7.15 10.28
N PHE A 97 -11.81 6.67 9.82
CA PHE A 97 -11.68 5.31 9.30
C PHE A 97 -11.30 4.36 10.43
N ALA A 98 -12.19 3.42 10.74
CA ALA A 98 -11.94 2.34 11.69
C ALA A 98 -11.79 1.01 10.92
N SER A 99 -10.63 0.37 11.08
CA SER A 99 -10.34 -0.93 10.46
C SER A 99 -10.04 -1.96 11.54
N ASN A 100 -10.43 -3.20 11.29
CA ASN A 100 -9.90 -4.32 12.07
C ASN A 100 -8.38 -4.40 11.87
N HIS A 101 -7.65 -4.75 12.93
CA HIS A 101 -6.18 -4.82 12.94
C HIS A 101 -5.74 -6.28 13.01
N MET A 102 -5.79 -6.97 11.85
CA MET A 102 -5.44 -8.38 11.78
C MET A 102 -3.98 -8.58 11.39
N SER A 103 -3.34 -7.59 10.77
CA SER A 103 -1.93 -7.65 10.41
C SER A 103 -1.27 -6.27 10.35
N ALA A 104 0.05 -6.26 10.16
CA ALA A 104 0.80 -5.04 9.93
C ALA A 104 0.53 -4.42 8.54
N LEU A 105 -0.05 -5.17 7.60
CA LEU A 105 -0.39 -4.71 6.24
C LEU A 105 -1.35 -3.52 6.28
N GLU A 106 -2.34 -3.57 7.16
CA GLU A 106 -3.40 -2.58 7.30
C GLU A 106 -2.82 -1.20 7.61
N ASN A 107 -1.75 -1.11 8.41
CA ASN A 107 -1.09 0.16 8.75
C ASN A 107 -0.49 0.89 7.54
N PHE A 108 -0.21 0.17 6.44
CA PHE A 108 0.38 0.76 5.23
C PHE A 108 -0.62 0.85 4.10
N VAL A 109 -1.36 -0.23 3.86
CA VAL A 109 -2.30 -0.31 2.74
C VAL A 109 -3.53 0.56 2.98
N MET A 110 -4.14 0.53 4.16
CA MET A 110 -5.36 1.31 4.40
C MET A 110 -5.15 2.82 4.21
N PRO A 111 -4.14 3.47 4.83
CA PRO A 111 -3.92 4.89 4.58
C PRO A 111 -3.56 5.16 3.11
N GLY A 112 -2.84 4.26 2.44
CA GLY A 112 -2.52 4.38 1.01
C GLY A 112 -3.72 4.23 0.07
N LEU A 113 -4.82 3.63 0.53
CA LEU A 113 -6.09 3.57 -0.21
C LEU A 113 -6.92 4.86 -0.04
N ILE A 114 -6.77 5.55 1.10
CA ILE A 114 -7.53 6.75 1.43
C ILE A 114 -6.85 8.02 0.91
N LEU A 115 -5.52 8.10 1.05
CA LEU A 115 -4.69 9.26 0.66
C LEU A 115 -4.94 9.79 -0.77
N PRO A 116 -5.17 8.94 -1.79
CA PRO A 116 -5.50 9.43 -3.13
C PRO A 116 -6.78 10.27 -3.22
N PHE A 117 -7.68 10.15 -2.24
CA PHE A 117 -8.97 10.83 -2.21
C PHE A 117 -9.06 11.88 -1.10
N LYS A 118 -8.37 11.66 0.03
CA LYS A 118 -8.44 12.49 1.23
C LYS A 118 -7.12 12.51 1.98
N ASP A 119 -6.67 13.70 2.36
CA ASP A 119 -5.58 13.85 3.32
C ASP A 119 -5.91 13.09 4.61
N THR A 120 -4.97 12.23 5.04
CA THR A 120 -5.21 11.23 6.08
C THR A 120 -4.07 11.23 7.09
N THR A 121 -4.42 11.00 8.36
CA THR A 121 -3.48 10.73 9.44
C THR A 121 -4.01 9.55 10.28
N PHE A 122 -3.16 8.98 11.13
CA PHE A 122 -3.53 7.88 12.03
C PHE A 122 -2.89 8.08 13.40
N VAL A 123 -3.51 7.48 14.41
CA VAL A 123 -3.04 7.58 15.79
C VAL A 123 -1.90 6.60 16.00
N VAL A 124 -0.74 7.12 16.41
CA VAL A 124 0.39 6.31 16.87
C VAL A 124 0.41 6.36 18.39
N LYS A 125 0.43 5.19 19.03
CA LYS A 125 0.59 5.10 20.48
C LYS A 125 2.00 5.59 20.84
N ALA A 126 2.09 6.58 21.74
CA ALA A 126 3.35 6.93 22.36
C ALA A 126 3.87 5.72 23.17
N SER A 127 5.14 5.37 22.97
CA SER A 127 5.81 4.30 23.70
C SER A 127 5.81 4.51 25.21
#